data_AF-A0A7C7NU24-F1
#
_entry.id   AF-A0A7C7NU24-F1
#
_cell.length_a   1.000
_cell.length_b   1.000
_cell.length_c   1.000
_cell.angle_alpha   90.00
_cell.angle_beta   90.00
_cell.angle_gamma   90.00
#
_symmetry.space_group_name_H-M   'P 1'
#
loop_
_entity.id
_entity.type
_entity.pdbx_description
1 polymer ?
#
loop_
_entity_poly.entity_id
_entity_poly.type
_entity_poly.pdbx_seq_one_letter_code
_entity_poly.pdbx_strand_id
1 'polypeptide(L)'
;MAIWGFGYKYEAGTYDKSEEFISQGLVCSGWGKGNIYVFQQLKQIKIGDIVFLKTYDKKAYKLRIKAIGIVVSNDIQDYPDL
;
A
#
# COMPACT_ATOMS: atom_id res chain seq x y z
N MET A 1 11.65 5.63 12.45
CA MET A 1 11.42 4.42 11.64
C MET A 1 10.11 3.81 12.09
N ALA A 2 9.09 3.91 11.25
CA ALA A 2 7.77 3.32 11.43
C ALA A 2 7.58 2.14 10.47
N ILE A 3 6.52 1.35 10.71
CA ILE A 3 6.14 0.22 9.87
C ILE A 3 4.73 0.45 9.35
N TRP A 4 4.55 0.41 8.04
CA TRP A 4 3.30 0.71 7.35
C TRP A 4 2.79 -0.51 6.57
N GLY A 5 1.49 -0.82 6.73
CA GLY A 5 0.85 -1.93 6.04
C GLY A 5 -0.07 -1.45 4.93
N PHE A 6 0.17 -1.90 3.69
CA PHE A 6 -0.63 -1.55 2.52
C PHE A 6 -1.44 -2.74 2.03
N GLY A 7 -2.71 -2.51 1.70
CA GLY A 7 -3.54 -3.49 1.03
C GLY A 7 -3.17 -3.59 -0.45
N TYR A 8 -3.02 -4.80 -0.97
CA TYR A 8 -2.78 -5.03 -2.40
C TYR A 8 -3.96 -5.67 -3.14
N LYS A 9 -5.05 -5.96 -2.42
CA LYS A 9 -6.29 -6.51 -2.96
C LYS A 9 -7.39 -5.45 -2.90
N TYR A 10 -7.87 -5.01 -4.04
CA TYR A 10 -8.95 -4.03 -4.21
C TYR A 10 -10.25 -4.68 -4.67
N GLU A 11 -11.34 -3.92 -4.63
CA GLU A 11 -12.68 -4.35 -5.09
C GLU A 11 -13.12 -5.70 -4.50
N ALA A 12 -13.07 -5.83 -3.17
CA ALA A 12 -13.35 -7.08 -2.45
C ALA A 12 -12.45 -8.27 -2.87
N GLY A 13 -11.28 -7.99 -3.45
CA GLY A 13 -10.27 -8.97 -3.80
C GLY A 13 -10.33 -9.50 -5.22
N THR A 14 -11.16 -8.90 -6.10
CA THR A 14 -11.18 -9.19 -7.54
C THR A 14 -9.97 -8.62 -8.25
N TYR A 15 -9.38 -7.54 -7.72
CA TYR A 15 -8.23 -6.89 -8.33
C TYR A 15 -6.99 -7.00 -7.43
N ASP A 16 -5.99 -7.74 -7.90
CA ASP A 16 -4.71 -7.93 -7.20
C ASP A 16 -3.63 -7.06 -7.84
N LYS A 17 -3.16 -6.05 -7.10
CA LYS A 17 -2.13 -5.09 -7.53
C LYS A 17 -0.73 -5.46 -7.05
N SER A 18 -0.56 -6.59 -6.37
CA SER A 18 0.73 -6.90 -5.73
C SER A 18 1.89 -7.07 -6.70
N GLU A 19 1.66 -7.69 -7.87
CA GLU A 19 2.73 -7.87 -8.86
C GLU A 19 3.16 -6.53 -9.46
N GLU A 20 2.20 -5.67 -9.76
CA GLU A 20 2.43 -4.30 -10.23
C GLU A 20 3.26 -3.50 -9.20
N PHE A 21 2.83 -3.49 -7.93
CA PHE A 21 3.53 -2.81 -6.85
C PHE A 21 4.96 -3.30 -6.66
N ILE A 22 5.18 -4.62 -6.71
CA ILE A 22 6.51 -5.21 -6.57
C ILE A 22 7.38 -4.85 -7.78
N SER A 23 6.86 -4.97 -9.00
CA SER A 23 7.62 -4.73 -10.23
C SER A 23 8.02 -3.26 -10.39
N GLN A 24 7.17 -2.33 -9.95
CA GLN A 24 7.40 -0.88 -10.07
C GLN A 24 8.07 -0.29 -8.83
N GLY A 25 8.19 -1.05 -7.74
CA GLY A 25 8.80 -0.57 -6.49
C GLY A 25 7.98 0.51 -5.78
N LEU A 26 6.65 0.49 -5.93
CA LEU A 26 5.74 1.48 -5.35
C LEU A 26 4.54 0.82 -4.68
N VAL A 27 3.83 1.58 -3.84
CA VAL A 27 2.57 1.15 -3.23
C VAL A 27 1.56 2.30 -3.32
N CYS A 28 0.29 1.98 -3.51
CA CYS A 28 -0.78 2.96 -3.53
C CYS A 28 -1.82 2.69 -2.43
N SER A 29 -2.49 3.75 -1.97
CA SER A 29 -3.50 3.64 -0.93
C SER A 29 -4.82 3.03 -1.39
N GLY A 30 -5.06 2.98 -2.71
CA GLY A 30 -6.33 2.56 -3.30
C GLY A 30 -7.46 3.59 -3.13
N TRP A 31 -7.16 4.79 -2.65
CA TRP A 31 -8.12 5.89 -2.48
C TRP A 31 -7.59 7.15 -3.16
N GLY A 32 -8.45 7.81 -3.94
CA GLY A 32 -8.14 9.10 -4.53
C GLY A 32 -7.92 10.22 -3.50
N LYS A 33 -7.35 11.34 -3.95
CA LYS A 33 -7.01 12.53 -3.14
C LYS A 33 -8.17 13.10 -2.31
N GLY A 34 -9.43 12.81 -2.67
CA GLY A 34 -10.61 13.22 -1.90
C GLY A 34 -10.69 12.58 -0.50
N ASN A 35 -10.02 11.44 -0.28
CA ASN A 35 -9.94 10.85 1.05
C ASN A 35 -8.81 11.53 1.85
N ILE A 36 -9.16 12.62 2.53
CA ILE A 36 -8.22 13.45 3.29
C ILE A 36 -7.42 12.66 4.33
N TYR A 37 -8.03 11.66 4.98
CA TYR A 37 -7.37 10.90 6.06
C TYR A 37 -6.24 10.05 5.50
N VAL A 38 -6.52 9.33 4.42
CA VAL A 38 -5.54 8.47 3.73
C VAL A 38 -4.41 9.32 3.16
N PHE A 39 -4.73 10.44 2.53
CA PHE A 39 -3.72 11.33 1.98
C PHE A 39 -2.80 11.92 3.06
N GLN A 40 -3.34 12.28 4.23
CA GLN A 40 -2.53 12.75 5.36
C GLN A 40 -1.65 11.64 5.96
N GLN A 41 -2.11 10.37 5.94
CA GLN A 41 -1.28 9.24 6.37
C GLN A 41 -0.10 9.02 5.42
N LEU A 42 -0.31 9.09 4.10
CA LEU A 42 0.78 8.97 3.11
C LEU A 42 1.87 10.01 3.34
N LYS A 43 1.49 11.26 3.68
CA LYS A 43 2.45 12.34 4.00
C LYS A 43 3.28 12.10 5.25
N GLN A 44 2.88 11.18 6.13
CA GLN A 44 3.64 10.86 7.35
C GLN A 44 4.73 9.83 7.10
N ILE A 45 4.70 9.14 5.95
CA ILE A 45 5.70 8.14 5.57
C ILE A 45 7.02 8.84 5.26
N LYS A 46 8.12 8.33 5.83
CA LYS A 46 9.45 8.91 5.69
C LYS A 46 10.40 7.94 5.03
N ILE A 47 11.42 8.48 4.36
CA ILE A 47 12.56 7.68 3.87
C ILE A 47 13.15 6.89 5.04
N GLY A 48 13.41 5.60 4.83
CA GLY A 48 13.87 4.66 5.84
C GLY A 48 12.77 3.96 6.63
N ASP A 49 11.50 4.31 6.46
CA ASP A 49 10.39 3.52 7.01
C ASP A 49 10.23 2.18 6.28
N ILE A 50 9.64 1.20 6.97
CA ILE A 50 9.35 -0.12 6.40
C ILE A 50 7.91 -0.16 5.89
N VAL A 51 7.71 -0.69 4.70
CA VAL A 51 6.40 -0.93 4.09
C VAL A 51 6.21 -2.42 3.85
N PHE A 52 5.03 -2.95 4.16
CA PHE A 52 4.69 -4.33 3.81
C PHE A 52 3.35 -4.42 3.09
N LEU A 53 3.29 -5.27 2.06
CA LEU A 53 2.08 -5.58 1.31
C LEU A 53 1.33 -6.70 2.01
N LYS A 54 0.09 -6.42 2.43
CA LYS A 54 -0.75 -7.35 3.16
C LYS A 54 -2.13 -7.56 2.54
N THR A 55 -2.69 -8.72 2.87
CA THR A 55 -4.12 -9.03 2.72
C THR A 55 -4.59 -9.75 3.97
N TYR A 56 -5.83 -9.50 4.37
CA TYR A 56 -6.46 -10.18 5.50
C TYR A 56 -7.70 -10.92 5.01
N ASP A 57 -7.66 -12.24 5.08
CA ASP A 57 -8.84 -13.07 4.86
C ASP A 57 -9.64 -13.15 6.16
N LYS A 58 -10.82 -12.52 6.16
CA LYS A 58 -11.72 -12.49 7.31
C LYS A 58 -12.30 -13.86 7.64
N LYS A 59 -12.53 -14.73 6.64
CA LYS A 59 -13.12 -16.06 6.87
C LYS A 59 -12.10 -17.01 7.48
N ALA A 60 -10.87 -16.95 7.00
CA ALA A 60 -9.76 -17.78 7.48
C ALA A 60 -9.01 -17.17 8.68
N TYR A 61 -9.39 -15.96 9.13
CA TYR A 61 -8.67 -15.16 10.14
C TYR A 61 -7.16 -15.09 9.87
N LYS A 62 -6.78 -14.95 8.60
CA LYS A 62 -5.39 -15.10 8.15
C LYS A 62 -4.87 -13.82 7.53
N LEU A 63 -3.81 -13.27 8.12
CA LEU A 63 -3.00 -12.22 7.52
C LEU A 63 -1.93 -12.86 6.64
N ARG A 64 -1.81 -12.40 5.39
CA ARG A 64 -0.72 -12.76 4.50
C ARG A 64 0.07 -11.52 4.14
N ILE A 65 1.38 -11.59 4.33
CA ILE A 65 2.35 -10.59 3.86
C ILE A 65 2.97 -11.14 2.58
N LYS A 66 2.90 -10.39 1.48
CA LYS A 66 3.42 -10.80 0.17
C LYS A 66 4.78 -10.20 -0.14
N ALA A 67 5.06 -8.99 0.36
CA ALA A 67 6.34 -8.32 0.19
C ALA A 67 6.62 -7.37 1.36
N ILE A 68 7.90 -7.10 1.60
CA ILE A 68 8.40 -6.10 2.54
C ILE A 68 9.44 -5.26 1.78
N GLY A 69 9.39 -3.95 1.96
CA GLY A 69 10.32 -2.99 1.36
C GLY A 69 10.66 -1.86 2.32
N ILE A 70 11.62 -1.03 1.91
CA ILE A 70 12.04 0.18 2.60
C ILE A 70 11.71 1.38 1.73
N VAL A 71 11.24 2.47 2.36
CA VAL A 71 10.91 3.71 1.66
C VAL A 71 12.21 4.41 1.26
N VAL A 72 12.39 4.63 -0.03
CA VAL A 72 13.56 5.32 -0.60
C VAL A 72 13.24 6.70 -1.20
N SER A 73 11.96 7.00 -1.44
CA SER A 73 11.44 8.32 -1.81
C SER A 73 10.11 8.56 -1.08
N ASN A 74 9.81 9.82 -0.78
CA ASN A 74 8.55 10.27 -0.21
C ASN A 74 7.71 11.11 -1.19
N ASP A 75 8.01 11.04 -2.49
CA ASP A 75 7.22 11.69 -3.53
C ASP A 75 5.84 11.02 -3.65
N ILE A 76 4.77 11.80 -3.53
CA ILE A 76 3.41 11.33 -3.73
C ILE A 76 3.01 11.65 -5.18
N GLN A 77 2.80 10.60 -5.97
CA GLN A 77 2.40 10.70 -7.37
C GLN A 77 0.96 10.24 -7.54
N ASP A 78 0.28 10.83 -8.54
CA ASP A 78 -0.99 10.27 -9.00
C ASP A 78 -0.70 8.98 -9.77
N TYR A 79 -1.45 7.93 -9.46
CA TYR A 79 -1.32 6.64 -10.12
C TYR A 79 -2.48 6.47 -11.11
N PRO A 80 -2.23 6.21 -12.41
CA PRO A 80 -3.29 5.94 -13.36
C PRO A 80 -4.15 4.76 -12.87
N ASP A 81 -5.46 4.81 -13.10
CA ASP A 81 -6.42 3.78 -12.70
C ASP A 81 -6.68 3.63 -11.18
N LEU A 82 -6.42 4.68 -10.39
CA LEU A 82 -6.86 4.82 -8.98
C LEU A 82 -7.46 6.20 -8.67
#